data_AF-A0A353WIJ2-F1
#
_entry.id   AF-A0A353WIJ2-F1
#
_cell.length_a   1.000
_cell.length_b   1.000
_cell.length_c   1.000
_cell.angle_alpha   90.00
_cell.angle_beta   90.00
_cell.angle_gamma   90.00
#
_symmetry.space_group_name_H-M   'P 1'
#
loop_
_entity.id
_entity.type
_entity.pdbx_description
1 polymer ?
#
loop_
_entity_poly.entity_id
_entity_poly.type
_entity_poly.pdbx_seq_one_letter_code
_entity_poly.pdbx_strand_id
1 'polypeptide(L)'
;RVTGRPTSIILIKKSEKTMISLKQASNEIFEIINKYNQELEEKFKKVDLSHSEQGVFLTCLMHDNEKITFRAVEDYSRKTFVPPQTLKEHLEQGGHKGSIEKIKGTNPNAWKIEVKQTIKNQIMEIGFAGSESNWNPEIFENEFIRTILNRI
;
A
#
# COMPACT_ATOMS: atom_id res chain seq x y z
N ARG A 1 20.15 32.02 -48.81
CA ARG A 1 18.85 31.36 -48.51
C ARG A 1 19.16 30.04 -47.83
N VAL A 2 18.96 29.95 -46.52
CA VAL A 2 19.17 28.70 -45.75
C VAL A 2 17.81 28.03 -45.58
N THR A 3 17.64 26.83 -46.12
CA THR A 3 16.42 26.04 -46.02
C THR A 3 16.41 25.28 -44.70
N GLY A 4 15.67 25.79 -43.72
CA GLY A 4 15.42 25.10 -42.46
C GLY A 4 14.48 23.90 -42.70
N ARG A 5 14.92 22.69 -42.36
CA ARG A 5 14.04 21.52 -42.28
C ARG A 5 13.22 21.62 -40.99
N PRO A 6 11.91 21.28 -41.00
CA PRO A 6 11.13 21.21 -39.79
C PRO A 6 11.60 20.01 -38.96
N THR A 7 12.13 20.27 -37.76
CA THR A 7 12.39 19.24 -36.76
C THR A 7 11.05 18.75 -36.23
N SER A 8 10.66 17.53 -36.59
CA SER A 8 9.52 16.84 -35.99
C SER A 8 9.82 16.60 -34.51
N ILE A 9 9.19 17.37 -33.63
CA ILE A 9 9.20 17.09 -32.19
C ILE A 9 8.35 15.84 -31.99
N ILE A 10 9.01 14.70 -31.81
CA ILE A 10 8.36 13.48 -31.33
C ILE A 10 7.93 13.76 -29.89
N LEU A 11 6.65 14.12 -29.70
CA LEU A 11 6.03 14.09 -28.38
C LEU A 11 6.01 12.64 -27.90
N ILE A 12 7.00 12.28 -27.07
CA ILE A 12 6.94 11.05 -26.29
C ILE A 12 5.77 11.23 -25.32
N LYS A 13 4.62 10.68 -25.68
CA LYS A 13 3.44 10.59 -24.81
C LYS A 13 3.85 9.72 -23.62
N LYS A 14 4.24 10.35 -22.52
CA LYS A 14 4.47 9.68 -21.24
C LYS A 14 3.14 9.03 -20.89
N SER A 15 3.08 7.70 -20.91
CA SER A 15 1.91 6.95 -20.47
C SER A 15 1.65 7.36 -19.02
N GLU A 16 0.59 8.14 -18.79
CA GLU A 16 0.14 8.49 -17.45
C GLU A 16 -0.31 7.18 -16.82
N LYS A 17 0.52 6.62 -15.95
CA LYS A 17 0.12 5.52 -15.08
C LYS A 17 -1.00 6.08 -14.21
N THR A 18 -2.24 5.78 -14.57
CA THR A 18 -3.41 6.20 -13.79
C THR A 18 -3.25 5.63 -12.38
N MET A 19 -3.13 6.52 -11.39
CA MET A 19 -3.06 6.10 -9.99
C MET A 19 -4.36 5.41 -9.62
N ILE A 20 -4.27 4.23 -9.01
CA ILE A 20 -5.46 3.48 -8.59
C ILE A 20 -5.97 4.05 -7.25
N SER A 21 -7.29 4.21 -7.15
CA SER A 21 -7.93 4.64 -5.90
C SER A 21 -7.90 3.52 -4.84
N LEU A 22 -8.02 3.87 -3.56
CA LEU A 22 -8.16 2.88 -2.48
C LEU A 22 -9.36 1.96 -2.72
N LYS A 23 -10.48 2.49 -3.22
CA LYS A 23 -11.69 1.69 -3.50
C LYS A 23 -11.42 0.62 -4.56
N GLN A 24 -10.79 0.99 -5.67
CA GLN A 24 -10.41 0.04 -6.71
C GLN A 24 -9.40 -1.00 -6.20
N ALA A 25 -8.35 -0.55 -5.52
CA ALA A 25 -7.36 -1.45 -4.92
C ALA A 25 -8.00 -2.41 -3.91
N SER A 26 -8.93 -1.94 -3.08
CA SER A 26 -9.61 -2.76 -2.07
C SER A 26 -10.47 -3.85 -2.70
N ASN A 27 -11.15 -3.55 -3.82
CA ASN A 27 -11.92 -4.55 -4.56
C ASN A 27 -11.01 -5.63 -5.14
N GLU A 28 -9.92 -5.23 -5.81
CA GLU A 28 -8.97 -6.16 -6.41
C GLU A 28 -8.29 -7.04 -5.35
N ILE A 29 -7.88 -6.44 -4.21
CA ILE A 29 -7.32 -7.18 -3.08
C ILE A 29 -8.33 -8.17 -2.52
N PHE A 30 -9.58 -7.73 -2.29
CA PHE A 30 -10.62 -8.60 -1.75
C PHE A 30 -10.85 -9.79 -2.68
N GLU A 31 -10.97 -9.57 -3.98
CA GLU A 31 -11.13 -10.64 -4.97
C GLU A 31 -9.96 -11.63 -4.92
N ILE A 32 -8.71 -11.15 -4.85
CA ILE A 32 -7.53 -12.00 -4.74
C ILE A 32 -7.57 -12.83 -3.46
N ILE A 33 -7.76 -12.21 -2.30
CA ILE A 33 -7.78 -12.94 -1.01
C ILE A 33 -8.92 -13.97 -1.00
N ASN A 34 -10.08 -13.61 -1.55
CA ASN A 34 -11.25 -14.48 -1.58
C ASN A 34 -11.04 -15.75 -2.43
N LYS A 35 -10.17 -15.72 -3.45
CA LYS A 35 -9.76 -16.94 -4.19
C LYS A 35 -9.13 -17.99 -3.26
N TYR A 36 -8.46 -17.55 -2.20
CA TYR A 36 -7.73 -18.39 -1.26
C TYR A 36 -8.50 -18.60 0.06
N ASN A 37 -9.79 -18.24 0.14
CA ASN A 37 -10.53 -18.28 1.40
C ASN A 37 -10.58 -19.70 2.00
N GLN A 38 -10.74 -20.73 1.16
CA GLN A 38 -10.72 -22.12 1.63
C GLN A 38 -9.36 -22.52 2.24
N GLU A 39 -8.25 -22.18 1.57
CA GLU A 39 -6.90 -22.46 2.09
C GLU A 39 -6.63 -21.71 3.41
N LEU A 40 -7.14 -20.48 3.53
CA LEU A 40 -7.09 -19.73 4.78
C LEU A 40 -7.88 -20.44 5.89
N GLU A 41 -9.10 -20.89 5.62
CA GLU A 41 -9.96 -21.58 6.59
C GLU A 41 -9.39 -22.94 7.02
N GLU A 42 -8.69 -23.64 6.12
CA GLU A 42 -7.99 -24.88 6.45
C GLU A 42 -6.76 -24.64 7.35
N LYS A 43 -6.08 -23.51 7.17
CA LYS A 43 -4.83 -23.19 7.89
C LYS A 43 -5.04 -22.45 9.22
N PHE A 44 -6.06 -21.62 9.31
CA PHE A 44 -6.29 -20.73 10.45
C PHE A 44 -7.54 -21.15 11.22
N LYS A 45 -7.48 -21.04 12.55
CA LYS A 45 -8.61 -21.35 13.44
C LYS A 45 -9.84 -20.49 13.15
N LYS A 46 -9.62 -19.24 12.74
CA LYS A 46 -10.67 -18.31 12.34
C LYS A 46 -10.13 -17.36 11.28
N VAL A 47 -10.91 -17.15 10.24
CA VAL A 47 -10.67 -16.17 9.17
C VAL A 47 -11.84 -15.20 9.16
N ASP A 48 -11.54 -13.90 9.06
CA ASP A 48 -12.53 -12.83 8.98
C ASP A 48 -12.07 -11.87 7.87
N LEU A 49 -12.70 -11.97 6.70
CA LEU A 49 -12.44 -11.13 5.54
C LEU A 49 -13.63 -10.19 5.32
N SER A 50 -13.37 -8.89 5.32
CA SER A 50 -14.38 -7.88 5.04
C SER A 50 -13.84 -6.79 4.13
N HIS A 51 -14.75 -6.14 3.40
CA HIS A 51 -14.46 -4.98 2.58
C HIS A 51 -15.52 -3.90 2.86
N SER A 52 -15.08 -2.65 2.82
CA SER A 52 -15.92 -1.46 2.96
C SER A 52 -15.36 -0.32 2.12
N GLU A 53 -16.04 0.81 2.08
CA GLU A 53 -15.50 2.03 1.46
C GLU A 53 -14.19 2.51 2.11
N GLN A 54 -13.95 2.13 3.36
CA GLN A 54 -12.76 2.51 4.13
C GLN A 54 -11.55 1.61 3.82
N GLY A 55 -11.74 0.52 3.07
CA GLY A 55 -10.69 -0.43 2.75
C GLY A 55 -11.11 -1.89 2.81
N VAL A 56 -10.13 -2.77 2.66
CA VAL A 56 -10.24 -4.21 2.88
C VAL A 56 -9.52 -4.61 4.15
N PHE A 57 -10.12 -5.53 4.90
CA PHE A 57 -9.63 -6.00 6.20
C PHE A 57 -9.66 -7.53 6.21
N LEU A 58 -8.53 -8.14 6.54
CA LEU A 58 -8.41 -9.57 6.77
C LEU A 58 -7.84 -9.80 8.16
N THR A 59 -8.46 -10.66 8.95
CA THR A 59 -7.95 -11.14 10.22
C THR A 59 -7.88 -12.65 10.22
N CYS A 60 -6.70 -13.20 10.47
CA CYS A 60 -6.45 -14.64 10.60
C CYS A 60 -5.98 -14.95 12.03
N LEU A 61 -6.68 -15.83 12.72
CA LEU A 61 -6.33 -16.30 14.07
C LEU A 61 -5.67 -17.69 13.98
N MET A 62 -4.46 -17.81 14.52
CA MET A 62 -3.72 -19.08 14.60
C MET A 62 -4.05 -19.83 15.90
N HIS A 63 -3.63 -21.09 15.99
CA HIS A 63 -3.92 -21.96 17.14
C HIS A 63 -3.30 -21.45 18.46
N ASP A 64 -2.17 -20.75 18.41
CA ASP A 64 -1.44 -20.27 19.60
C ASP A 64 -1.82 -18.85 20.05
N ASN A 65 -3.05 -18.42 19.74
CA ASN A 65 -3.53 -17.04 19.91
C ASN A 65 -2.69 -15.99 19.14
N GLU A 66 -1.87 -16.41 18.17
CA GLU A 66 -1.26 -15.47 17.24
C GLU A 66 -2.32 -14.95 16.27
N LYS A 67 -2.16 -13.70 15.85
CA LYS A 67 -3.11 -13.05 14.96
C LYS A 67 -2.38 -12.31 13.85
N ILE A 68 -2.76 -12.56 12.61
CA ILE A 68 -2.34 -11.76 11.47
C ILE A 68 -3.50 -10.84 11.09
N THR A 69 -3.24 -9.54 10.99
CA THR A 69 -4.19 -8.55 10.50
C THR A 69 -3.62 -7.86 9.28
N PHE A 70 -4.36 -7.89 8.19
CA PHE A 70 -4.06 -7.21 6.94
C PHE A 70 -5.11 -6.12 6.71
N ARG A 71 -4.67 -4.92 6.29
CA ARG A 71 -5.55 -3.79 6.00
C ARG A 71 -5.03 -2.98 4.82
N ALA A 72 -5.86 -2.66 3.84
CA ALA A 72 -5.58 -1.59 2.88
C ALA A 72 -6.34 -0.34 3.32
N VAL A 73 -5.63 0.75 3.61
CA VAL A 73 -6.21 1.95 4.25
C VAL A 73 -5.61 3.23 3.68
N GLU A 74 -6.28 4.35 3.93
CA GLU A 74 -5.77 5.67 3.60
C GLU A 74 -4.45 5.97 4.33
N ASP A 75 -3.49 6.56 3.61
CA ASP A 75 -2.23 6.99 4.18
C ASP A 75 -2.29 8.48 4.49
N TYR A 76 -2.94 8.83 5.60
CA TYR A 76 -3.11 10.23 6.04
C TYR A 76 -1.78 10.98 6.15
N SER A 77 -0.68 10.27 6.45
CA SER A 77 0.64 10.88 6.57
C SER A 77 1.17 11.43 5.24
N ARG A 78 0.72 10.83 4.13
CA ARG A 78 1.07 11.25 2.76
C ARG A 78 -0.05 12.04 2.08
N LYS A 79 -1.24 12.14 2.66
CA LYS A 79 -2.35 12.90 2.06
C LYS A 79 -2.14 14.39 2.02
N THR A 80 -1.41 14.95 2.98
CA THR A 80 -1.23 16.39 3.09
C THR A 80 0.14 16.70 3.67
N PHE A 81 0.87 17.58 3.02
CA PHE A 81 2.10 18.14 3.58
C PHE A 81 1.75 19.25 4.56
N VAL A 82 2.27 19.16 5.78
CA VAL A 82 2.20 20.24 6.77
C VAL A 82 3.60 20.85 6.91
N PRO A 83 3.83 22.08 6.42
CA PRO A 83 5.12 22.74 6.56
C PRO A 83 5.44 22.98 8.03
N PRO A 84 6.68 22.72 8.48
CA PRO A 84 7.07 22.96 9.85
C PRO A 84 6.99 24.45 10.17
N GLN A 85 6.39 24.80 11.30
CA GLN A 85 6.26 26.17 11.79
C GLN A 85 7.41 26.54 12.74
N THR A 86 8.10 25.54 13.29
CA THR A 86 9.21 25.72 14.24
C THR A 86 10.49 25.01 13.79
N LEU A 87 11.65 25.47 14.28
CA LEU A 87 12.93 24.80 14.02
C LEU A 87 12.94 23.36 14.53
N LYS A 88 12.31 23.11 15.68
CA LYS A 88 12.16 21.76 16.25
C LYS A 88 11.40 20.84 15.29
N GLU A 89 10.24 21.28 14.79
CA GLU A 89 9.47 20.52 13.80
C GLU A 89 10.27 20.32 12.51
N HIS A 90 11.01 21.32 12.05
CA HIS A 90 11.85 21.20 10.86
C HIS A 90 12.87 20.07 11.01
N LEU A 91 13.52 19.95 12.18
CA LEU A 91 14.47 18.88 12.48
C LEU A 91 13.80 17.52 12.62
N GLU A 92 12.63 17.44 13.28
CA GLU A 92 11.83 16.22 13.41
C GLU A 92 11.36 15.69 12.05
N GLN A 93 11.14 16.58 11.06
CA GLN A 93 10.84 16.21 9.69
C GLN A 93 12.07 15.84 8.84
N GLY A 94 13.27 15.77 9.42
CA GLY A 94 14.51 15.43 8.69
C GLY A 94 15.17 16.63 8.00
N GLY A 95 14.86 17.85 8.44
CA GLY A 95 15.39 19.08 7.90
C GLY A 95 14.97 19.33 6.46
N HIS A 96 15.80 20.05 5.70
CA HIS A 96 15.51 20.41 4.32
C HIS A 96 15.27 19.19 3.41
N LYS A 97 16.08 18.13 3.55
CA LYS A 97 15.95 16.91 2.75
C LYS A 97 14.65 16.18 3.05
N GLY A 98 14.34 15.94 4.33
CA GLY A 98 13.11 15.25 4.72
C GLY A 98 11.85 16.07 4.37
N SER A 99 11.92 17.39 4.43
CA SER A 99 10.83 18.27 3.94
C SER A 99 10.57 18.08 2.44
N ILE A 100 11.63 18.05 1.61
CA ILE A 100 11.50 17.80 0.16
C ILE A 100 10.92 16.40 -0.11
N GLU A 101 11.38 15.39 0.62
CA GLU A 101 10.88 14.02 0.46
C GLU A 101 9.40 13.92 0.83
N LYS A 102 8.96 14.56 1.92
CA LYS A 102 7.54 14.63 2.29
C LYS A 102 6.70 15.33 1.23
N ILE A 103 7.17 16.45 0.68
CA ILE A 103 6.47 17.15 -0.41
C ILE A 103 6.35 16.24 -1.64
N LYS A 104 7.43 15.58 -2.05
CA LYS A 104 7.42 14.65 -3.20
C LYS A 104 6.51 13.44 -2.98
N GLY A 105 6.43 12.96 -1.74
CA GLY A 105 5.58 11.84 -1.36
C GLY A 105 4.13 12.21 -1.09
N THR A 106 3.77 13.50 -1.13
CA THR A 106 2.42 13.95 -0.84
C THR A 106 1.48 13.63 -1.99
N ASN A 107 0.40 12.93 -1.69
CA ASN A 107 -0.62 12.53 -2.64
C ASN A 107 -2.01 12.52 -1.94
N PRO A 108 -2.97 13.36 -2.36
CA PRO A 108 -4.31 13.41 -1.77
C PRO A 108 -5.06 12.06 -1.78
N ASN A 109 -4.71 11.17 -2.70
CA ASN A 109 -5.27 9.84 -2.85
C ASN A 109 -4.37 8.74 -2.26
N ALA A 110 -3.40 9.11 -1.42
CA ALA A 110 -2.46 8.16 -0.84
C ALA A 110 -3.16 7.09 -0.01
N TRP A 111 -2.76 5.85 -0.26
CA TRP A 111 -3.16 4.69 0.52
C TRP A 111 -1.99 3.73 0.67
N LYS A 112 -2.07 2.83 1.64
CA LYS A 112 -1.05 1.83 1.93
C LYS A 112 -1.67 0.53 2.40
N ILE A 113 -0.88 -0.53 2.32
CA ILE A 113 -1.19 -1.82 2.93
C ILE A 113 -0.44 -1.92 4.26
N GLU A 114 -1.15 -2.29 5.31
CA GLU A 114 -0.60 -2.59 6.61
C GLU A 114 -0.82 -4.06 6.93
N VAL A 115 0.27 -4.79 7.20
CA VAL A 115 0.19 -6.15 7.72
C VAL A 115 0.85 -6.18 9.08
N LYS A 116 0.12 -6.66 10.08
CA LYS A 116 0.60 -6.79 11.45
C LYS A 116 0.42 -8.21 11.92
N GLN A 117 1.41 -8.75 12.59
CA GLN A 117 1.31 -10.00 13.32
C GLN A 117 1.43 -9.74 14.80
N THR A 118 0.56 -10.37 15.57
CA THR A 118 0.62 -10.37 17.03
C THR A 118 1.10 -11.75 17.47
N ILE A 119 2.26 -11.81 18.13
CA ILE A 119 2.83 -13.03 18.73
C ILE A 119 3.06 -12.74 20.21
N LYS A 120 2.48 -13.53 21.12
CA LYS A 120 2.69 -13.36 22.58
C LYS A 120 2.50 -11.90 23.05
N ASN A 121 1.45 -11.23 22.56
CA ASN A 121 1.14 -9.81 22.78
C ASN A 121 2.16 -8.78 22.24
N GLN A 122 3.16 -9.20 21.46
CA GLN A 122 4.04 -8.31 20.72
C GLN A 122 3.50 -8.12 19.31
N ILE A 123 3.44 -6.86 18.86
CA ILE A 123 2.98 -6.49 17.51
C ILE A 123 4.20 -6.28 16.63
N MET A 124 4.30 -7.06 15.56
CA MET A 124 5.31 -6.95 14.52
C MET A 124 4.65 -6.46 13.24
N GLU A 125 5.18 -5.38 12.66
CA GLU A 125 4.76 -4.94 11.32
C GLU A 125 5.52 -5.76 10.27
N ILE A 126 4.77 -6.28 9.31
CA ILE A 126 5.28 -7.05 8.18
C ILE A 126 5.20 -6.13 6.97
N GLY A 127 6.36 -5.85 6.37
CA GLY A 127 6.43 -5.05 5.15
C GLY A 127 5.64 -5.73 4.04
N PHE A 128 4.72 -4.98 3.42
CA PHE A 128 3.93 -5.45 2.30
C PHE A 128 3.96 -4.39 1.21
N ALA A 129 4.22 -4.80 -0.02
CA ALA A 129 4.33 -3.87 -1.14
C ALA A 129 2.94 -3.52 -1.70
N GLY A 130 2.64 -2.23 -1.78
CA GLY A 130 1.44 -1.72 -2.46
C GLY A 130 1.04 -0.33 -1.98
N SER A 131 0.86 0.57 -2.96
CA SER A 131 0.39 1.94 -2.79
C SER A 131 -0.23 2.41 -4.10
N GLU A 132 -0.83 3.61 -4.09
CA GLU A 132 -1.45 4.20 -5.26
C GLU A 132 -0.49 4.43 -6.44
N SER A 133 0.82 4.45 -6.17
CA SER A 133 1.87 4.74 -7.16
C SER A 133 2.49 3.49 -7.80
N ASN A 134 2.41 2.34 -7.13
CA ASN A 134 3.12 1.11 -7.52
C ASN A 134 2.26 -0.16 -7.47
N TRP A 135 0.94 -0.01 -7.37
CA TRP A 135 0.01 -1.14 -7.34
C TRP A 135 0.16 -2.06 -8.56
N ASN A 136 0.20 -3.36 -8.28
CA ASN A 136 0.15 -4.44 -9.26
C ASN A 136 -0.50 -5.67 -8.60
N PRO A 137 -1.66 -6.14 -9.09
CA PRO A 137 -2.39 -7.29 -8.54
C PRO A 137 -1.58 -8.59 -8.48
N GLU A 138 -0.79 -8.89 -9.51
CA GLU A 138 0.00 -10.12 -9.58
C GLU A 138 1.15 -10.09 -8.57
N ILE A 139 1.82 -8.94 -8.43
CA ILE A 139 2.87 -8.77 -7.42
C ILE A 139 2.25 -8.90 -6.02
N PHE A 140 1.10 -8.29 -5.80
CA PHE A 140 0.36 -8.42 -4.54
C PHE A 140 0.01 -9.87 -4.22
N GLU A 141 -0.59 -10.60 -5.17
CA GLU A 141 -1.02 -12.00 -5.01
C GLU A 141 0.18 -12.90 -4.64
N ASN A 142 1.31 -12.74 -5.33
CA ASN A 142 2.54 -13.47 -5.01
C ASN A 142 3.08 -13.16 -3.61
N GLU A 143 3.10 -11.88 -3.21
CA GLU A 143 3.51 -11.45 -1.87
C GLU A 143 2.55 -11.97 -0.79
N PHE A 144 1.25 -12.01 -1.08
CA PHE A 144 0.22 -12.51 -0.19
C PHE A 144 0.40 -14.00 0.06
N ILE A 145 0.53 -14.80 -1.01
CA ILE A 145 0.79 -16.23 -0.93
C ILE A 145 2.07 -16.48 -0.13
N ARG A 146 3.17 -15.80 -0.47
CA ARG A 146 4.45 -15.97 0.23
C ARG A 146 4.38 -15.64 1.71
N THR A 147 3.68 -14.58 2.08
CA THR A 147 3.74 -13.98 3.42
C THR A 147 2.68 -14.52 4.38
N ILE A 148 1.49 -14.88 3.87
CA ILE A 148 0.35 -15.30 4.69
C ILE A 148 0.07 -16.80 4.49
N LEU A 149 -0.05 -17.27 3.24
CA LEU A 149 -0.39 -18.68 2.96
C LEU A 149 0.79 -19.64 3.16
N ASN A 150 1.98 -19.29 2.69
CA ASN A 150 3.15 -20.17 2.73
C ASN A 150 4.01 -19.99 4.00
N ARG A 151 3.58 -19.12 4.91
CA ARG A 151 4.26 -18.94 6.18
C ARG A 151 3.99 -20.12 7.11
N ILE A 152 4.82 -21.16 7.01
CA ILE A 152 4.95 -22.27 7.97
C ILE A 152 6.45 -22.55 8.11
#